data_AF-A0AAE4R0F0-F1
#
_entry.id   AF-A0AAE4R0F0-F1
#
_cell.length_a   1.000
_cell.length_b   1.000
_cell.length_c   1.000
_cell.angle_alpha   90.00
_cell.angle_beta   90.00
_cell.angle_gamma   90.00
#
_symmetry.space_group_name_H-M   'P 1'
#
loop_
_entity.id
_entity.type
_entity.pdbx_description
1 polymer ?
#
loop_
_entity_poly.entity_id
_entity_poly.type
_entity_poly.pdbx_seq_one_letter_code
_entity_poly.pdbx_strand_id
1 'polypeptide(L)'
;MSELQQWAEGRSNIIPSRDERQHQKAVSKLVRDTRLTGLRVDAEAALTGKIMERAVDIDNYRKQLANGDPVLDAVLTRIEVGFVAKVERIQHNFGSEFPL
;
A
#
# COMPACT_ATOMS: atom_id res chain seq x y z
N MET A 1 -38.79 -36.84 19.42
CA MET A 1 -37.84 -35.99 18.66
C MET A 1 -38.30 -34.56 18.81
N SER A 2 -37.39 -33.65 19.18
CA SER A 2 -37.72 -32.31 19.71
C SER A 2 -37.93 -31.30 18.58
N GLU A 3 -38.96 -30.45 18.69
CA GLU A 3 -39.23 -29.34 17.78
C GLU A 3 -38.02 -28.39 17.61
N LEU A 4 -37.14 -28.35 18.61
CA LEU A 4 -35.90 -27.57 18.58
C LEU A 4 -34.86 -28.11 17.58
N GLN A 5 -34.83 -29.43 17.33
CA GLN A 5 -33.94 -30.02 16.32
C GLN A 5 -34.43 -29.72 14.90
N GLN A 6 -35.74 -29.63 14.69
CA GLN A 6 -36.33 -29.32 13.40
C GLN A 6 -36.09 -27.85 12.97
N TRP A 7 -35.94 -26.93 13.93
CA TRP A 7 -35.53 -25.55 13.69
C TRP A 7 -34.02 -25.41 13.42
N ALA A 8 -33.20 -26.27 14.04
CA ALA A 8 -31.74 -26.26 13.87
C ALA A 8 -31.28 -26.90 12.55
N GLU A 9 -32.01 -27.92 12.06
CA GLU A 9 -31.73 -28.60 10.79
C GLU A 9 -32.34 -27.89 9.56
N GLY A 10 -32.97 -26.74 9.79
CA GLY A 10 -33.41 -25.84 8.74
C GLY A 10 -32.24 -25.40 7.88
N ARG A 11 -31.98 -26.14 6.79
CA ARG A 11 -31.47 -25.56 5.55
C ARG A 11 -32.22 -24.24 5.38
N SER A 12 -31.54 -23.13 5.64
CA SER A 12 -32.15 -21.80 5.59
C SER A 12 -32.58 -21.54 4.15
N ASN A 13 -33.80 -21.94 3.84
CA ASN A 13 -34.52 -21.68 2.60
C ASN A 13 -35.18 -20.29 2.69
N ILE A 14 -34.63 -19.40 3.52
CA ILE A 14 -35.04 -18.01 3.57
C ILE A 14 -34.44 -17.37 2.32
N ILE A 15 -35.24 -17.32 1.25
CA ILE A 15 -34.91 -16.53 0.07
C ILE A 15 -34.69 -15.09 0.56
N PRO A 16 -33.47 -14.54 0.47
CA PRO A 16 -33.19 -13.24 1.05
C PRO A 16 -34.05 -12.20 0.37
N SER A 17 -34.67 -11.34 1.18
CA SER A 17 -35.49 -10.23 0.69
C SER A 17 -34.65 -9.32 -0.22
N ARG A 18 -35.32 -8.53 -1.06
CA ARG A 18 -34.64 -7.59 -1.95
C ARG A 18 -33.72 -6.64 -1.16
N ASP A 19 -34.17 -6.19 0.00
CA ASP A 19 -33.42 -5.29 0.88
C ASP A 19 -32.21 -6.00 1.48
N GLU A 20 -32.35 -7.26 1.91
CA GLU A 20 -31.25 -8.06 2.43
C GLU A 20 -30.16 -8.28 1.36
N ARG A 21 -30.55 -8.57 0.11
CA ARG A 21 -29.58 -8.69 -1.01
C ARG A 21 -28.88 -7.37 -1.31
N GLN A 22 -29.60 -6.25 -1.25
CA GLN A 22 -29.02 -4.92 -1.46
C GLN A 22 -28.03 -4.58 -0.36
N HIS A 23 -28.39 -4.85 0.90
CA HIS A 23 -27.52 -4.68 2.06
C HIS A 23 -26.25 -5.54 1.95
N GLN A 24 -26.39 -6.84 1.68
CA GLN A 24 -25.24 -7.73 1.49
C GLN A 24 -24.34 -7.28 0.34
N LYS A 25 -24.90 -6.80 -0.78
CA LYS A 25 -24.11 -6.23 -1.87
C LYS A 25 -23.34 -4.98 -1.42
N ALA A 26 -23.98 -4.06 -0.69
CA ALA A 26 -23.33 -2.86 -0.18
C ALA A 26 -22.19 -3.20 0.80
N VAL A 27 -22.43 -4.12 1.74
CA VAL A 27 -21.39 -4.58 2.68
C VAL A 27 -20.24 -5.26 1.94
N SER A 28 -20.53 -6.14 0.97
CA SER A 28 -19.50 -6.80 0.19
C SER A 28 -18.63 -5.82 -0.60
N LYS A 29 -19.24 -4.75 -1.15
CA LYS A 29 -18.53 -3.67 -1.82
C LYS A 29 -17.63 -2.92 -0.83
N LEU A 30 -18.17 -2.49 0.31
CA LEU A 30 -17.40 -1.80 1.34
C LEU A 30 -16.17 -2.61 1.79
N VAL A 31 -16.35 -3.91 2.06
CA VAL A 31 -15.23 -4.79 2.45
C VAL A 31 -14.16 -4.88 1.36
N ARG A 32 -14.57 -4.98 0.09
CA ARG A 32 -13.62 -5.03 -1.04
C ARG A 32 -12.87 -3.71 -1.20
N ASP A 33 -13.56 -2.58 -1.09
CA ASP A 33 -12.98 -1.24 -1.22
C ASP A 33 -11.99 -0.97 -0.07
N THR A 34 -12.33 -1.36 1.16
CA THR A 34 -11.43 -1.26 2.32
C THR A 34 -10.19 -2.13 2.15
N ARG A 35 -10.34 -3.38 1.68
CA ARG A 35 -9.19 -4.27 1.41
C ARG A 35 -8.29 -3.71 0.33
N LEU A 36 -8.86 -3.19 -0.76
CA LEU A 36 -8.10 -2.55 -1.82
C LEU A 36 -7.33 -1.34 -1.30
N THR A 37 -7.97 -0.51 -0.47
CA THR A 37 -7.33 0.65 0.16
C THR A 37 -6.18 0.22 1.06
N GLY A 38 -6.36 -0.80 1.89
CA GLY A 38 -5.29 -1.36 2.73
C GLY A 38 -4.10 -1.83 1.90
N LEU A 39 -4.35 -2.60 0.83
CA LEU A 39 -3.30 -3.05 -0.08
C LEU A 39 -2.54 -1.90 -0.75
N ARG A 40 -3.21 -0.79 -1.06
CA ARG A 40 -2.55 0.40 -1.62
C ARG A 40 -1.59 1.03 -0.60
N VAL A 41 -2.03 1.17 0.65
CA VAL A 41 -1.20 1.70 1.74
C VAL A 41 0.03 0.80 1.98
N ASP A 42 -0.18 -0.53 2.01
CA ASP A 42 0.92 -1.48 2.18
C ASP A 42 1.94 -1.39 1.03
N ALA A 43 1.46 -1.26 -0.21
CA ALA A 43 2.31 -1.10 -1.39
C ALA A 43 3.11 0.22 -1.36
N GLU A 44 2.49 1.32 -0.92
CA GLU A 44 3.15 2.61 -0.77
C GLU A 44 4.22 2.59 0.33
N ALA A 45 3.93 1.94 1.46
CA ALA A 45 4.88 1.74 2.54
C ALA A 45 6.09 0.89 2.07
N ALA A 46 5.85 -0.18 1.32
CA ALA A 46 6.92 -1.02 0.77
C ALA A 46 7.80 -0.25 -0.22
N LEU A 47 7.20 0.56 -1.10
CA LEU A 47 7.94 1.43 -2.02
C LEU A 47 8.81 2.42 -1.24
N THR A 48 8.24 3.09 -0.25
CA THR A 48 8.95 4.06 0.60
C THR A 48 10.13 3.42 1.32
N GLY A 49 9.94 2.23 1.91
CA GLY A 49 11.03 1.49 2.55
C GLY A 49 12.20 1.20 1.60
N LYS A 50 11.89 0.72 0.38
CA LYS A 50 12.91 0.44 -0.64
C LYS A 50 13.65 1.70 -1.10
N ILE A 51 12.95 2.83 -1.16
CA ILE A 51 13.54 4.13 -1.47
C ILE A 51 14.55 4.54 -0.39
N MET A 52 14.17 4.38 0.88
CA MET A 52 15.03 4.71 2.02
C MET A 52 16.28 3.83 2.06
N GLU A 53 16.12 2.51 1.88
CA GLU A 53 17.26 1.57 1.76
C GLU A 53 18.23 2.02 0.67
N ARG A 54 17.69 2.37 -0.51
CA ARG A 54 18.51 2.80 -1.64
C ARG A 54 19.21 4.14 -1.40
N ALA A 55 18.59 5.07 -0.68
CA ALA A 55 19.21 6.33 -0.31
C ALA A 55 20.42 6.09 0.62
N VAL A 56 20.27 5.19 1.61
CA VAL A 56 21.37 4.81 2.52
C VAL A 56 22.54 4.17 1.76
N ASP A 57 22.26 3.27 0.82
CA ASP A 57 23.30 2.66 -0.02
C ASP A 57 24.07 3.73 -0.82
N ILE A 58 23.36 4.70 -1.38
CA ILE A 58 23.95 5.77 -2.19
C ILE A 58 24.81 6.70 -1.32
N ASP A 59 24.33 7.10 -0.13
CA ASP A 59 25.10 7.93 0.80
C ASP A 59 26.39 7.22 1.24
N ASN A 60 26.30 5.93 1.57
CA ASN A 60 27.47 5.13 1.93
C ASN A 60 28.47 5.04 0.77
N TYR A 61 27.99 4.80 -0.45
CA TYR A 61 28.83 4.76 -1.63
C TYR A 61 29.47 6.12 -1.94
N ARG A 62 28.72 7.22 -1.77
CA ARG A 62 29.22 8.59 -1.87
C ARG A 62 30.38 8.82 -0.91
N LYS A 63 30.20 8.48 0.37
CA LYS A 63 31.25 8.63 1.40
C LYS A 63 32.52 7.85 1.04
N GLN A 64 32.36 6.63 0.54
CA GLN A 64 33.48 5.82 0.06
C GLN A 64 34.21 6.44 -1.13
N LEU A 65 33.46 6.98 -2.11
CA LEU A 65 34.04 7.64 -3.29
C LEU A 65 34.73 8.96 -2.94
N ALA A 66 34.15 9.76 -2.04
CA ALA A 66 34.74 11.02 -1.61
C ALA A 66 36.06 10.79 -0.85
N ASN A 67 36.17 9.70 -0.08
CA ASN A 67 37.38 9.33 0.64
C ASN A 67 37.98 10.49 1.47
N GLY A 68 37.12 11.32 2.06
CA GLY A 68 37.51 12.49 2.85
C GLY A 68 37.86 13.76 2.06
N ASP A 69 37.81 13.75 0.73
CA ASP A 69 37.96 14.95 -0.10
C ASP A 69 36.67 15.79 -0.04
N PRO A 70 36.70 16.98 0.58
CA PRO A 70 35.51 17.81 0.76
C PRO A 70 34.98 18.41 -0.55
N VAL A 71 35.83 18.58 -1.56
CA VAL A 71 35.42 19.13 -2.86
C VAL A 71 34.66 18.05 -3.64
N LEU A 72 35.20 16.84 -3.68
CA LEU A 72 34.53 15.71 -4.32
C LEU A 72 33.23 15.35 -3.59
N ASP A 73 33.25 15.36 -2.25
CA ASP A 73 32.07 15.12 -1.42
C ASP A 73 30.93 16.09 -1.76
N ALA A 74 31.23 17.38 -1.92
CA ALA A 74 30.25 18.39 -2.29
C ALA A 74 29.65 18.15 -3.69
N VAL A 75 30.46 17.71 -4.67
CA VAL A 75 29.97 17.37 -6.02
C VAL A 75 29.05 16.16 -5.97
N LEU A 76 29.46 15.08 -5.31
CA LEU A 76 28.68 13.85 -5.22
C LEU A 76 27.38 14.05 -4.43
N THR A 77 27.40 14.89 -3.40
CA THR A 77 26.20 15.24 -2.62
C THR A 77 25.12 15.88 -3.50
N ARG A 78 25.49 16.72 -4.48
CA ARG A 78 24.50 17.29 -5.43
C ARG A 78 23.85 16.22 -6.31
N ILE A 79 24.60 15.17 -6.65
CA ILE A 79 24.08 14.02 -7.42
C ILE A 79 23.09 13.23 -6.55
N GLU A 80 23.45 12.96 -5.30
CA GLU A 80 22.58 12.27 -4.34
C GLU A 80 21.27 13.03 -4.10
N VAL A 81 21.32 14.34 -3.85
CA VAL A 81 20.12 15.18 -3.71
C VAL A 81 19.26 15.12 -4.98
N GLY A 82 19.88 15.11 -6.16
CA GLY A 82 19.16 14.95 -7.43
C GLY A 82 18.48 13.59 -7.59
N PHE A 83 19.05 12.52 -7.02
CA PHE A 83 18.41 11.21 -6.94
C PHE A 83 17.19 11.26 -6.00
N VAL A 84 17.37 11.78 -4.78
CA VAL A 84 16.28 11.88 -3.78
C VAL A 84 15.08 12.63 -4.37
N ALA A 85 15.31 13.80 -4.99
CA ALA A 85 14.24 14.58 -5.60
C ALA A 85 13.49 13.85 -6.74
N LYS A 86 14.16 12.97 -7.50
CA LYS A 86 13.49 12.14 -8.52
C LYS A 86 12.62 11.08 -7.89
N VAL A 87 13.10 10.48 -6.82
CA VAL A 87 12.41 9.38 -6.14
C VAL A 87 11.21 9.88 -5.34
N GLU A 88 11.30 11.06 -4.71
CA GLU A 88 10.16 11.74 -4.11
C GLU A 88 9.01 11.97 -5.11
N ARG A 89 9.34 12.35 -6.36
CA ARG A 89 8.33 12.49 -7.42
C ARG A 89 7.69 11.15 -7.79
N ILE A 90 8.46 10.07 -7.82
CA ILE A 90 7.93 8.72 -8.09
C ILE A 90 6.97 8.31 -6.98
N GLN A 91 7.35 8.53 -5.72
CA GLN A 91 6.50 8.26 -4.57
C GLN A 91 5.21 9.08 -4.61
N HIS A 92 5.30 10.39 -4.84
CA HIS A 92 4.13 11.26 -4.92
C HIS A 92 3.15 10.86 -6.03
N ASN A 93 3.66 10.39 -7.17
CA ASN A 93 2.83 9.96 -8.29
C ASN A 93 2.38 8.50 -8.19
N PHE A 94 2.82 7.75 -7.17
CA PHE A 94 2.42 6.37 -6.98
C PHE A 94 0.91 6.30 -6.72
N GLY A 95 0.22 5.48 -7.52
CA GLY A 95 -1.23 5.32 -7.39
C GLY A 95 -2.07 6.42 -8.04
N SER A 96 -1.47 7.46 -8.65
CA SER A 96 -2.19 8.55 -9.32
C SER A 96 -3.02 8.12 -10.55
N GLU A 97 -2.74 6.94 -11.10
CA GLU A 97 -3.48 6.34 -12.23
C GLU A 97 -4.79 5.65 -11.80
N PHE A 98 -5.03 5.50 -10.48
CA PHE A 98 -6.26 4.89 -9.97
C PHE A 98 -7.22 6.00 -9.48
N PRO A 99 -8.39 6.18 -10.10
CA PRO A 99 -9.37 7.13 -9.58
C PRO A 99 -9.80 6.74 -8.15
N LEU A 100 -9.94 7.77 -7.31
CA LEU A 100 -10.54 7.69 -5.97
C LEU A 100 -12.02 7.27 -6.05
#